data_AF-A0A5C7M2F0-F1
#
_entry.id   AF-A0A5C7M2F0-F1
#
_cell.length_a   1.000
_cell.length_b   1.000
_cell.length_c   1.000
_cell.angle_alpha   90.00
_cell.angle_beta   90.00
_cell.angle_gamma   90.00
#
_symmetry.space_group_name_H-M   'P 1'
#
loop_
_entity.id
_entity.type
_entity.pdbx_description
1 polymer ?
#
loop_
_entity_poly.entity_id
_entity_poly.type
_entity_poly.pdbx_seq_one_letter_code
_entity_poly.pdbx_strand_id
1 'polypeptide(L)' 'MHYRNGREAKNGDKIVSLSYGGGVIQAAGILYDAVPGNDYCNGQIAPLPSSGACLCDCLHVDDIAEMLKEKGLDKRPEGK' A
#
# COMPACT_ATOMS: atom_id res chain seq x y z
N MET A 1 -15.91 -8.63 -0.33
CA MET A 1 -14.73 -8.15 -1.09
C MET A 1 -13.65 -9.20 -0.93
N HIS A 2 -13.50 -10.08 -1.90
CA HIS A 2 -12.38 -11.02 -1.93
C HIS A 2 -11.58 -10.83 -3.21
N TYR A 3 -10.26 -10.95 -3.10
CA TYR A 3 -9.40 -11.10 -4.26
C TYR A 3 -9.65 -12.44 -4.96
N ARG A 4 -9.14 -12.60 -6.18
CA ARG A 4 -9.28 -13.82 -6.99
C ARG A 4 -8.85 -15.11 -6.26
N ASN A 5 -7.98 -15.01 -5.24
CA ASN A 5 -7.52 -16.14 -4.43
C ASN A 5 -8.34 -16.35 -3.14
N GLY A 6 -9.47 -15.67 -2.97
CA GLY A 6 -10.34 -15.78 -1.79
C GLY A 6 -9.88 -15.00 -0.56
N ARG A 7 -8.76 -14.26 -0.60
CA ARG A 7 -8.36 -13.39 0.51
C ARG A 7 -9.27 -12.17 0.59
N GLU A 8 -9.68 -11.79 1.80
CA GLU A 8 -10.42 -10.55 2.04
C GLU A 8 -9.63 -9.33 1.56
N ALA A 9 -10.28 -8.46 0.77
CA ALA A 9 -9.70 -7.24 0.25
C ALA A 9 -9.96 -6.05 1.17
N LYS A 10 -8.92 -5.21 1.39
CA LYS A 10 -9.01 -4.00 2.23
C LYS A 10 -8.45 -2.79 1.49
N ASN A 11 -9.15 -1.66 1.59
CA ASN A 11 -8.60 -0.38 1.13
C ASN A 11 -7.27 -0.10 1.84
N GLY A 12 -6.25 0.31 1.09
CA GLY A 12 -4.86 0.45 1.55
C GLY A 12 -3.95 -0.74 1.18
N ASP A 13 -4.48 -1.86 0.71
CA ASP A 13 -3.66 -2.99 0.27
C ASP A 13 -2.83 -2.64 -0.97
N LYS A 14 -1.58 -3.11 -1.01
CA LYS A 14 -0.76 -3.16 -2.22
C LYS A 14 -1.21 -4.35 -3.07
N ILE A 15 -1.72 -4.09 -4.28
CA ILE A 15 -2.31 -5.11 -5.16
C ILE A 15 -1.78 -5.04 -6.59
N VAL A 16 -2.00 -6.12 -7.33
CA VAL A 16 -1.82 -6.19 -8.79
C VAL A 16 -3.14 -6.55 -9.45
N SER A 17 -3.46 -5.94 -10.59
CA SER A 17 -4.57 -6.37 -11.45
C SER A 17 -4.05 -7.29 -12.55
N LEU A 18 -4.84 -8.31 -12.89
CA LEU A 18 -4.54 -9.24 -13.97
C LEU A 18 -5.41 -8.94 -15.17
N SER A 19 -4.93 -9.33 -16.37
CA SER A 19 -5.73 -9.31 -17.58
C SER A 19 -7.01 -10.12 -17.42
N TYR A 20 -8.08 -9.70 -18.10
CA TYR A 20 -9.39 -10.35 -18.01
C TYR A 20 -9.30 -11.84 -18.35
N GLY A 21 -9.62 -12.70 -17.38
CA GLY A 21 -9.53 -14.16 -17.50
C GLY A 21 -8.11 -14.74 -17.53
N GLY A 22 -7.06 -13.91 -17.63
CA GLY A 22 -5.67 -14.32 -17.79
C GLY A 22 -4.82 -14.21 -16.53
N GLY A 23 -3.50 -14.35 -16.69
CA GLY A 23 -2.51 -14.26 -15.62
C GLY A 23 -1.48 -13.14 -15.82
N VAL A 24 -1.70 -12.24 -16.78
CA VAL A 24 -0.75 -11.16 -17.11
C VAL A 24 -1.05 -9.94 -16.23
N ILE A 25 -0.04 -9.36 -15.60
CA ILE A 25 -0.20 -8.14 -14.79
C ILE A 25 -0.51 -6.95 -15.70
N GLN A 26 -1.59 -6.21 -15.41
CA GLN A 26 -1.96 -4.99 -16.14
C GLN A 26 -1.70 -3.70 -15.33
N ALA A 27 -1.86 -3.76 -14.01
CA ALA A 27 -1.57 -2.64 -13.11
C ALA A 27 -1.07 -3.12 -11.76
N ALA A 28 -0.38 -2.25 -11.03
CA ALA A 28 0.06 -2.47 -9.65
C ALA A 28 -0.08 -1.15 -8.87
N GLY A 29 -0.50 -1.22 -7.60
CA GLY A 29 -0.72 -0.02 -6.81
C GLY A 29 -1.45 -0.26 -5.50
N ILE A 30 -2.05 0.79 -4.96
CA ILE A 30 -2.85 0.75 -3.73
C ILE A 30 -4.34 0.67 -4.06
N LEU A 31 -5.06 -0.29 -3.48
CA LEU A 31 -6.52 -0.37 -3.57
C LEU A 31 -7.16 0.76 -2.77
N TYR A 32 -8.11 1.48 -3.36
CA TYR A 32 -8.92 2.48 -2.66
C TYR A 32 -10.37 2.50 -3.18
N ASP A 33 -11.27 3.11 -2.41
CA ASP A 33 -12.71 3.25 -2.70
C ASP A 33 -13.45 1.93 -2.98
N ALA A 34 -12.93 0.78 -2.54
CA ALA A 34 -13.66 -0.48 -2.60
C ALA A 34 -14.79 -0.50 -1.54
N VAL A 35 -15.99 -0.90 -1.97
CA VAL A 35 -17.21 -0.95 -1.14
C VAL A 35 -17.44 -2.36 -0.58
N PRO A 36 -17.53 -2.55 0.76
CA PRO A 36 -17.79 -3.85 1.37
C PRO A 36 -18.99 -4.58 0.75
N GLY A 37 -18.87 -5.90 0.59
CA GLY A 37 -19.92 -6.75 0.02
C GLY A 37 -19.99 -6.79 -1.51
N ASN A 38 -19.17 -6.02 -2.25
CA ASN A 38 -19.07 -6.11 -3.71
C ASN A 38 -17.73 -6.74 -4.15
N ASP A 39 -17.79 -7.79 -4.96
CA ASP A 39 -16.61 -8.51 -5.48
C ASP A 39 -16.36 -8.23 -6.97
N TYR A 40 -17.25 -7.51 -7.65
CA TYR A 40 -17.18 -7.25 -9.10
C TYR A 40 -16.97 -5.77 -9.40
N CYS A 41 -15.95 -5.46 -10.21
CA CYS A 41 -15.62 -4.09 -10.67
C CYS A 41 -15.65 -3.05 -9.54
N ASN A 42 -14.97 -3.36 -8.43
CA ASN A 42 -15.08 -2.61 -7.18
C ASN A 42 -13.77 -1.90 -6.81
N GLY A 43 -13.85 -0.62 -6.47
CA GLY A 43 -12.69 0.21 -6.12
C GLY A 43 -11.82 0.62 -7.30
N GLN A 44 -10.69 1.25 -6.99
CA GLN A 44 -9.70 1.78 -7.93
C GLN A 44 -8.27 1.43 -7.49
N ILE A 45 -7.32 1.50 -8.42
CA ILE A 45 -5.89 1.25 -8.15
C ILE A 45 -5.12 2.54 -8.31
N ALA A 46 -4.54 3.04 -7.22
CA ALA A 46 -3.65 4.19 -7.26
C ALA A 46 -2.23 3.70 -7.62
N PRO A 47 -1.69 4.04 -8.80
CA PRO A 47 -0.35 3.60 -9.18
C PRO A 47 0.69 4.23 -8.27
N LEU A 48 1.68 3.44 -7.86
CA LEU A 48 2.83 3.94 -7.13
C LEU A 48 3.89 4.41 -8.13
N PRO A 49 4.38 5.66 -8.06
CA PRO A 49 5.45 6.11 -8.93
C PRO A 49 6.70 5.26 -8.68
N SER A 50 7.33 4.78 -9.74
CA SER A 50 8.63 4.12 -9.63
C SER A 50 9.69 5.18 -9.33
N SER A 51 10.39 5.03 -8.22
CA SER A 51 11.60 5.80 -7.90
C SER A 51 12.77 4.84 -7.82
N GLY A 52 13.93 5.27 -8.32
CA GLY A 52 15.16 4.49 -8.18
C GLY A 52 15.55 4.41 -6.70
N ALA A 53 15.72 3.20 -6.17
CA ALA A 53 16.18 2.98 -4.81
C ALA A 53 17.70 2.72 -4.83
N CYS A 54 18.50 3.79 -4.77
CA CYS A 54 19.91 3.66 -4.41
C CYS A 54 19.97 3.26 -2.94
N LEU A 55 20.43 2.04 -2.65
CA LEU A 55 20.41 1.51 -1.27
C LEU A 55 21.31 2.32 -0.32
N CYS A 56 22.30 3.04 -0.83
CA CYS A 56 23.11 3.97 -0.03
C CYS A 56 22.30 5.19 0.43
N ASP A 57 21.23 5.54 -0.28
CA ASP A 57 20.36 6.70 -0.03
C ASP A 57 19.00 6.30 0.57
N CYS A 58 18.79 5.02 0.88
CA CYS A 58 17.55 4.49 1.45
C CYS A 58 17.80 3.97 2.88
N LEU A 59 16.85 4.24 3.77
CA LEU A 59 16.84 3.67 5.13
C LEU A 59 15.58 2.82 5.31
N HIS A 60 15.67 1.77 6.13
CA HIS A 60 14.48 1.01 6.51
C HIS A 60 13.57 1.89 7.39
N VAL A 61 12.25 1.77 7.21
CA VAL A 61 11.29 2.63 7.93
C VAL A 61 11.34 2.43 9.45
N ASP A 62 11.63 1.21 9.89
CA ASP A 62 11.76 0.91 11.32
C ASP A 62 13.00 1.57 11.94
N ASP A 63 14.14 1.58 11.22
CA ASP A 63 15.36 2.27 11.68
C ASP A 63 15.10 3.78 11.81
N ILE A 64 14.37 4.37 10.86
CA ILE A 64 13.94 5.77 10.95
C ILE A 64 13.06 5.99 12.19
N ALA A 65 12.11 5.09 12.46
CA ALA A 65 11.22 5.21 13.61
C ALA A 65 12.01 5.17 14.94
N GLU A 66 13.02 4.31 15.05
CA GLU A 66 13.90 4.24 16.20
C GLU A 66 14.75 5.51 16.35
N MET A 67 15.36 6.01 15.27
CA MET A 67 16.14 7.25 15.27
C MET A 67 15.29 8.46 15.70
N LEU A 68 14.04 8.55 15.24
CA LEU A 68 13.13 9.62 15.64
C LEU A 68 12.79 9.54 17.14
N LYS A 69 12.59 8.33 17.66
CA LYS A 69 12.36 8.10 19.09
C LYS A 69 13.55 8.51 19.94
N GLU A 70 14.78 8.23 19.51
CA GLU A 70 15.99 8.70 20.20
C GLU A 70 16.06 10.23 20.30
N LYS A 71 15.50 10.94 19.32
CA LYS A 71 15.41 12.40 19.31
C LYS A 71 14.14 12.93 20.00
N GLY A 72 13.29 12.07 20.56
CA GLY A 72 12.03 12.45 21.18
C GLY A 72 10.99 12.99 20.20
N LEU A 73 11.13 12.69 18.91
CA LEU A 73 10.21 13.09 17.84
C LEU A 73 9.09 12.06 17.60
N ASP A 74 9.11 10.94 18.31
CA ASP A 74 8.07 9.90 18.27
C ASP A 74 6.77 10.33 18.96
N LYS A 75 6.81 11.38 19.77
CA LYS A 75 5.66 11.87 20.55
C LYS A 75 5.06 13.12 19.94
N ARG A 76 3.73 13.21 20.02
CA ARG A 76 3.01 14.44 19.68
C ARG A 76 3.40 15.54 20.67
N PRO A 77 3.69 16.77 20.21
CA PRO A 77 3.95 17.89 21.10
C PRO A 77 2.76 18.14 22.03
N GLU A 78 3.03 18.49 23.29
CA GLU A 78 1.97 18.82 24.24
C GLU A 78 1.15 20.03 23.75
N GLY A 79 -0.18 19.93 23.84
CA GLY A 79 -1.11 21.03 23.51
C GLY A 79 -1.32 21.30 22.02
N LYS A 80 -0.87 20.41 21.12
CA LYS A 80 -1.11 20.47 19.66
C LYS A 80 -2.04 19.36 19.21
#